data_AF-A0A9D1YUL7-F1
#
_entry.id   AF-A0A9D1YUL7-F1
#
_cell.length_a   1.000
_cell.length_b   1.000
_cell.length_c   1.000
_cell.angle_alpha   90.00
_cell.angle_beta   90.00
_cell.angle_gamma   90.00
#
_symmetry.space_group_name_H-M   'P 1'
#
loop_
_entity.id
_entity.type
_entity.pdbx_description
1 polymer ?
#
loop_
_entity_poly.entity_id
_entity_poly.type
_entity_poly.pdbx_seq_one_letter_code
_entity_poly.pdbx_strand_id
1 'polypeptide(L)'
;MVTRDRRRRQQYFSAVERERAYSLGFTPGIVANFGISESNLHQFISLRDYLYAQPFNGKYNKWVRDRVSALLVFEPFETLFDTVHYQLVHHDGVIRVSPISAAARAAGIAIDNVLGFIADRGSIIVTSSRWSVTGTVTVNYEDGNYLFDDVVYSAEEAAAELLELARRRSLVLLEPHPDSHRSEGSLRIDVTMMNPQG
;
A
#
# COMPACT_ATOMS: atom_id res chain seq x y z
N MET A 1 -2.44 18.29 9.44
CA MET A 1 -1.22 18.82 10.11
C MET A 1 0.04 18.20 9.49
N VAL A 2 0.27 18.39 8.19
CA VAL A 2 1.40 17.76 7.44
C VAL A 2 2.34 18.81 6.81
N THR A 3 2.01 20.09 6.94
CA THR A 3 2.72 21.18 6.23
C THR A 3 3.97 21.70 6.95
N ARG A 4 4.15 21.39 8.24
CA ARG A 4 5.29 21.90 9.04
C ARG A 4 6.56 21.04 8.95
N ASP A 5 6.43 19.74 8.70
CA ASP A 5 7.57 18.81 8.83
C ASP A 5 8.46 18.78 7.57
N ARG A 6 7.88 18.91 6.37
CA ARG A 6 8.66 19.05 5.12
C ARG A 6 9.51 20.32 5.07
N ARG A 7 9.05 21.42 5.68
CA ARG A 7 9.80 22.69 5.74
C ARG A 7 11.03 22.59 6.65
N ARG A 8 10.99 21.78 7.72
CA ARG A 8 12.12 21.58 8.63
C ARG A 8 13.26 20.79 7.99
N ARG A 9 12.97 19.78 7.15
CA ARG A 9 14.03 18.99 6.47
C ARG A 9 14.74 19.74 5.33
N GLN A 10 14.08 20.69 4.67
CA GLN A 10 14.74 21.53 3.66
C GLN A 10 15.81 22.47 4.24
N GLN A 11 15.77 22.70 5.56
CA GLN A 11 16.68 23.59 6.28
C GLN A 11 18.11 23.02 6.41
N TYR A 12 18.32 21.72 6.12
CA TYR A 12 19.60 21.02 6.24
C TYR A 12 20.41 20.94 4.93
N PHE A 13 19.86 21.37 3.80
CA PHE A 13 20.56 21.34 2.51
C PHE A 13 21.02 22.74 2.11
N SER A 14 22.25 22.87 1.64
CA SER A 14 22.82 24.10 1.09
C SER A 14 22.09 24.57 -0.17
N ALA A 15 22.29 25.83 -0.57
CA ALA A 15 21.68 26.36 -1.80
C ALA A 15 22.11 25.57 -3.04
N VAL A 16 23.38 25.16 -3.10
CA VAL A 16 23.95 24.37 -4.19
C VAL A 16 23.33 22.98 -4.28
N GLU A 17 23.15 22.30 -3.15
CA GLU A 17 22.48 20.99 -3.11
C GLU A 17 21.02 21.08 -3.54
N ARG A 18 20.35 22.18 -3.20
CA ARG A 18 18.98 22.44 -3.65
C ARG A 18 18.89 22.65 -5.15
N GLU A 19 19.75 23.51 -5.68
CA GLU A 19 19.79 23.82 -7.10
C GLU A 19 20.11 22.58 -7.93
N ARG A 20 21.10 21.78 -7.50
CA ARG A 20 21.43 20.50 -8.14
C ARG A 20 20.28 19.50 -8.06
N ALA A 21 19.59 19.38 -6.93
CA ALA A 21 18.46 18.48 -6.83
C ALA A 21 17.33 18.88 -7.78
N TYR A 22 17.03 20.18 -7.88
CA TYR A 22 15.99 20.69 -8.76
C TYR A 22 16.37 20.63 -10.25
N SER A 23 17.65 20.78 -10.60
CA SER A 23 18.11 20.60 -11.98
C SER A 23 17.94 19.15 -12.46
N LEU A 24 18.13 18.18 -11.57
CA LEU A 24 17.82 16.77 -11.80
C LEU A 24 16.31 16.47 -11.76
N GLY A 25 15.47 17.45 -11.41
CA GLY A 25 14.02 17.30 -11.36
C GLY A 25 13.48 16.70 -10.06
N PHE A 26 14.25 16.66 -8.97
CA PHE A 26 13.88 16.08 -7.67
C PHE A 26 13.92 17.11 -6.53
N THR A 27 13.45 16.70 -5.35
CA THR A 27 13.69 17.48 -4.12
C THR A 27 14.98 17.00 -3.44
N PRO A 28 15.67 17.84 -2.65
CA PRO A 28 16.95 17.48 -2.04
C PRO A 28 16.88 16.23 -1.15
N GLY A 29 15.80 16.09 -0.39
CA GLY A 29 15.59 14.91 0.46
C GLY A 29 15.42 13.62 -0.33
N ILE A 30 14.82 13.69 -1.53
CA ILE A 30 14.69 12.52 -2.41
C ILE A 30 16.06 12.15 -3.00
N VAL A 31 16.81 13.14 -3.50
CA VAL A 31 18.16 12.90 -4.02
C VAL A 31 19.05 12.27 -2.95
N ALA A 32 19.01 12.77 -1.71
CA ALA A 32 19.79 12.23 -0.60
C ALA A 32 19.35 10.82 -0.19
N ASN A 33 18.04 10.56 -0.07
CA ASN A 33 17.53 9.27 0.38
C ASN A 33 17.78 8.13 -0.63
N PHE A 34 17.77 8.45 -1.93
CA PHE A 34 17.87 7.45 -2.99
C PHE A 34 19.22 7.49 -3.74
N GLY A 35 20.17 8.32 -3.31
CA GLY A 35 21.48 8.44 -3.95
C GLY A 35 21.39 8.81 -5.43
N ILE A 36 20.50 9.72 -5.78
CA ILE A 36 20.24 10.09 -7.18
C ILE A 36 21.41 10.92 -7.72
N SER A 37 21.89 10.54 -8.90
CA SER A 37 22.98 11.16 -9.64
C SER A 37 22.64 11.18 -11.12
N GLU A 38 23.45 11.87 -11.93
CA GLU A 38 23.28 11.85 -13.38
C GLU A 38 23.44 10.43 -13.97
N SER A 39 24.25 9.57 -13.34
CA SER A 39 24.54 8.23 -13.84
C SER A 39 23.37 7.24 -13.69
N ASN A 40 22.53 7.41 -12.66
CA ASN A 40 21.38 6.54 -12.37
C ASN A 40 20.04 7.26 -12.55
N LEU A 41 20.04 8.49 -13.09
CA LEU A 41 18.85 9.33 -13.26
C LEU A 41 17.71 8.62 -14.00
N HIS A 42 18.07 7.85 -15.04
CA HIS A 42 17.14 7.11 -15.89
C HIS A 42 16.36 6.00 -15.17
N GLN A 43 16.76 5.64 -13.94
CA GLN A 43 16.09 4.63 -13.11
C GLN A 43 14.98 5.22 -12.24
N PHE A 44 14.82 6.55 -12.25
CA PHE A 44 13.88 7.26 -11.40
C PHE A 44 12.97 8.17 -12.23
N ILE A 45 11.70 8.26 -11.83
CA ILE A 45 10.78 9.25 -12.40
C ILE A 45 10.98 10.56 -11.63
N SER A 46 11.40 11.62 -12.32
CA SER A 46 11.61 12.91 -11.68
C SER A 46 10.30 13.47 -11.14
N LEU A 47 10.36 14.26 -10.05
CA LEU A 47 9.18 14.97 -9.57
C LEU A 47 8.63 15.88 -10.67
N ARG A 48 9.51 16.45 -11.51
CA ARG A 48 9.10 17.21 -12.70
C ARG A 48 8.27 16.35 -13.65
N ASP A 49 8.75 15.16 -14.03
CA ASP A 49 8.04 14.29 -14.99
C ASP A 49 6.74 13.75 -14.40
N TYR A 50 6.74 13.40 -13.11
CA TYR A 50 5.53 13.07 -12.36
C TYR A 50 4.52 14.23 -12.36
N LEU A 51 5.01 15.47 -12.21
CA LEU A 51 4.17 16.67 -12.27
C LEU A 51 3.70 16.97 -13.71
N TYR A 52 4.47 16.64 -14.75
CA TYR A 52 4.03 16.76 -16.15
C TYR A 52 3.03 15.65 -16.55
N ALA A 53 3.13 14.46 -15.95
CA ALA A 53 2.11 13.42 -16.01
C ALA A 53 0.84 13.78 -15.19
N GLN A 54 0.70 15.02 -14.70
CA GLN A 54 -0.53 15.55 -14.09
C GLN A 54 -1.65 15.85 -15.13
N PRO A 55 -2.15 14.82 -15.83
CA PRO A 55 -3.61 14.68 -15.90
C PRO A 55 -4.15 13.64 -14.91
N PHE A 56 -3.30 12.79 -14.31
CA PHE A 56 -3.76 11.74 -13.39
C PHE A 56 -4.26 12.24 -12.02
N ASN A 57 -4.01 13.51 -11.67
CA ASN A 57 -4.51 14.13 -10.42
C ASN A 57 -5.87 14.84 -10.56
N GLY A 58 -6.53 14.73 -11.71
CA GLY A 58 -7.94 15.11 -11.89
C GLY A 58 -8.91 14.00 -11.48
N LYS A 59 -9.98 13.82 -12.26
CA LYS A 59 -11.01 12.78 -12.04
C LYS A 59 -10.47 11.34 -11.84
N TYR A 60 -9.26 11.07 -12.34
CA TYR A 60 -8.61 9.76 -12.31
C TYR A 60 -7.84 9.44 -11.02
N ASN A 61 -7.61 10.41 -10.13
CA ASN A 61 -6.93 10.12 -8.84
C ASN A 61 -7.72 9.07 -8.05
N LYS A 62 -9.06 9.11 -8.13
CA LYS A 62 -9.96 8.12 -7.51
C LYS A 62 -9.65 6.68 -7.94
N TRP A 63 -9.08 6.47 -9.12
CA TRP A 63 -8.81 5.16 -9.68
C TRP A 63 -7.56 4.50 -9.09
N VAL A 64 -6.61 5.29 -8.59
CA VAL A 64 -5.33 4.79 -8.08
C VAL A 64 -5.07 5.15 -6.62
N ARG A 65 -6.03 5.79 -5.95
CA ARG A 65 -5.88 6.32 -4.58
C ARG A 65 -5.75 5.25 -3.51
N ASP A 66 -6.33 4.08 -3.74
CA ASP A 66 -6.35 2.96 -2.80
C ASP A 66 -6.13 1.63 -3.53
N ARG A 67 -5.67 0.64 -2.78
CA ARG A 67 -5.26 -0.69 -3.28
C ARG A 67 -6.37 -1.37 -4.06
N VAL A 68 -7.61 -1.30 -3.56
CA VAL A 68 -8.76 -1.97 -4.17
C VAL A 68 -9.14 -1.30 -5.49
N SER A 69 -9.24 0.03 -5.51
CA SER A 69 -9.55 0.76 -6.74
C SER A 69 -8.48 0.57 -7.81
N ALA A 70 -7.21 0.60 -7.41
CA ALA A 70 -6.08 0.36 -8.31
C ALA A 70 -6.12 -1.05 -8.90
N LEU A 71 -6.33 -2.06 -8.06
CA LEU A 71 -6.45 -3.46 -8.49
C LEU A 71 -7.57 -3.64 -9.52
N LEU A 72 -8.75 -3.05 -9.28
CA LEU A 72 -9.89 -3.14 -10.21
C LEU A 72 -9.64 -2.43 -11.54
N VAL A 73 -8.93 -1.30 -11.52
CA VAL A 73 -8.62 -0.52 -12.74
C VAL A 73 -7.54 -1.21 -13.56
N PHE A 74 -6.60 -1.88 -12.88
CA PHE A 74 -5.49 -2.61 -13.50
C PHE A 74 -5.70 -4.13 -13.44
N GLU A 75 -6.95 -4.61 -13.50
CA GLU A 75 -7.28 -6.04 -13.49
C GLU A 75 -6.44 -6.87 -14.49
N PRO A 76 -6.17 -6.42 -15.74
CA PRO A 76 -5.30 -7.18 -16.66
C PRO A 76 -3.85 -7.36 -16.19
N PHE A 77 -3.44 -6.60 -15.17
CA PHE A 77 -2.11 -6.62 -14.56
C PHE A 77 -2.16 -7.00 -13.08
N GLU A 78 -3.22 -7.68 -12.62
CA GLU A 78 -3.41 -8.07 -11.22
C GLU A 78 -2.22 -8.85 -10.65
N THR A 79 -1.50 -9.58 -11.50
CA THR A 79 -0.32 -10.37 -11.13
C THR A 79 0.85 -9.51 -10.63
N LEU A 80 0.81 -8.19 -10.84
CA LEU A 80 1.83 -7.24 -10.36
C LEU A 80 1.49 -6.64 -8.98
N PHE A 81 0.33 -6.96 -8.42
CA PHE A 81 -0.14 -6.43 -7.15
C PHE A 81 -0.09 -7.50 -6.05
N ASP A 82 -0.14 -7.04 -4.79
CA ASP A 82 -0.50 -7.89 -3.67
C ASP A 82 -1.88 -8.53 -3.92
N THR A 83 -2.03 -9.80 -3.56
CA THR A 83 -3.32 -10.49 -3.68
C THR A 83 -4.26 -9.97 -2.62
N VAL A 84 -5.20 -9.09 -2.98
CA VAL A 84 -6.21 -8.56 -2.05
C VAL A 84 -7.39 -9.51 -1.94
N HIS A 85 -7.66 -9.98 -0.71
CA HIS A 85 -8.74 -10.92 -0.43
C HIS A 85 -10.01 -10.24 0.05
N TYR A 86 -9.91 -9.38 1.05
CA TYR A 86 -11.06 -8.66 1.61
C TYR A 86 -10.80 -7.16 1.73
N GLN A 87 -11.87 -6.38 1.68
CA GLN A 87 -11.90 -4.99 2.09
C GLN A 87 -12.93 -4.81 3.20
N LEU A 88 -12.52 -4.19 4.31
CA LEU A 88 -13.42 -3.83 5.41
C LEU A 88 -13.55 -2.31 5.47
N VAL A 89 -14.78 -1.81 5.35
CA VAL A 89 -15.06 -0.37 5.33
C VAL A 89 -16.13 -0.03 6.35
N HIS A 90 -15.80 0.83 7.30
CA HIS A 90 -16.77 1.44 8.19
C HIS A 90 -17.49 2.59 7.47
N HIS A 91 -18.81 2.47 7.29
CA HIS A 91 -19.68 3.46 6.66
C HIS A 91 -21.04 3.49 7.38
N ASP A 92 -21.55 4.68 7.72
CA ASP A 92 -22.82 4.88 8.43
C ASP A 92 -23.00 4.02 9.71
N GLY A 93 -21.93 3.89 10.52
CA GLY A 93 -21.99 3.13 11.77
C GLY A 93 -21.90 1.60 11.59
N VAL A 94 -21.77 1.11 10.35
CA VAL A 94 -21.72 -0.32 10.04
C VAL A 94 -20.42 -0.66 9.31
N ILE A 95 -19.79 -1.77 9.69
CA ILE A 95 -18.65 -2.32 8.95
C ILE A 95 -19.19 -3.18 7.82
N ARG A 96 -18.82 -2.84 6.59
CA ARG A 96 -19.10 -3.63 5.38
C ARG A 96 -17.87 -4.44 5.02
N VAL A 97 -18.06 -5.73 4.82
CA VAL A 97 -17.04 -6.67 4.33
C VAL A 97 -17.28 -6.92 2.86
N SER A 98 -16.27 -6.66 2.03
CA SER A 98 -16.32 -6.91 0.58
C SER A 98 -15.27 -7.94 0.20
N PRO A 99 -15.67 -9.11 -0.35
CA PRO A 99 -14.74 -10.10 -0.85
C PRO A 99 -14.26 -9.68 -2.25
N ILE A 100 -12.95 -9.65 -2.43
CA ILE A 100 -12.30 -9.17 -3.65
C ILE A 100 -11.89 -10.36 -4.52
N SER A 101 -10.96 -11.19 -4.03
CA SER A 101 -10.49 -12.41 -4.71
C SER A 101 -11.57 -13.49 -4.83
N ALA A 102 -11.40 -14.41 -5.79
CA ALA A 102 -12.30 -15.56 -5.95
C ALA A 102 -12.37 -16.44 -4.70
N ALA A 103 -11.23 -16.67 -4.03
CA ALA A 103 -11.18 -17.46 -2.80
C ALA A 103 -11.96 -16.81 -1.65
N ALA A 104 -11.86 -15.49 -1.49
CA ALA A 104 -12.64 -14.75 -0.50
C ALA A 104 -14.15 -14.78 -0.81
N ARG A 105 -14.52 -14.70 -2.10
CA ARG A 105 -15.94 -14.81 -2.51
C ARG A 105 -16.53 -16.18 -2.18
N ALA A 106 -15.73 -17.24 -2.30
CA ALA A 106 -16.15 -18.59 -1.94
C ALA A 106 -16.31 -18.77 -0.42
N ALA A 107 -15.48 -18.10 0.38
CA ALA A 107 -15.53 -18.19 1.85
C ALA A 107 -16.73 -17.43 2.45
N GLY A 108 -17.12 -16.29 1.89
CA GLY A 108 -18.28 -15.50 2.35
C GLY A 108 -17.89 -14.17 2.99
N ILE A 109 -18.87 -13.49 3.61
CA ILE A 109 -18.69 -12.10 4.09
C ILE A 109 -18.95 -11.91 5.59
N ALA A 110 -19.37 -12.96 6.31
CA ALA A 110 -19.49 -12.87 7.75
C ALA A 110 -18.09 -12.78 8.38
N ILE A 111 -17.98 -12.13 9.54
CA ILE A 111 -16.67 -11.98 10.21
C ILE A 111 -16.02 -13.35 10.50
N ASP A 112 -16.84 -14.36 10.83
CA ASP A 112 -16.37 -15.74 11.04
C ASP A 112 -15.81 -16.37 9.76
N ASN A 113 -16.36 -16.03 8.58
CA ASN A 113 -15.80 -16.47 7.31
C ASN A 113 -14.45 -15.81 7.02
N VAL A 114 -14.30 -14.54 7.40
CA VAL A 114 -13.03 -13.82 7.28
C VAL A 114 -11.98 -14.45 8.19
N LEU A 115 -12.32 -14.75 9.45
CA LEU A 115 -11.40 -15.43 10.36
C LEU A 115 -11.05 -16.84 9.90
N GLY A 116 -12.04 -17.63 9.47
CA GLY A 116 -11.80 -18.95 8.87
C GLY A 116 -10.88 -18.86 7.64
N PHE A 117 -11.04 -17.82 6.81
CA PHE A 117 -10.13 -17.58 5.70
C PHE A 117 -8.70 -17.29 6.18
N ILE A 118 -8.50 -16.50 7.23
CA ILE A 118 -7.17 -16.26 7.81
C ILE A 118 -6.57 -17.57 8.31
N ALA A 119 -7.36 -18.39 9.00
CA ALA A 119 -6.93 -19.68 9.51
C ALA A 119 -6.48 -20.63 8.39
N ASP A 120 -7.25 -20.69 7.29
CA ASP A 120 -6.92 -21.51 6.12
C ASP A 120 -5.62 -21.06 5.42
N ARG A 121 -5.29 -19.76 5.47
CA ARG A 121 -4.06 -19.20 4.89
C ARG A 121 -2.84 -19.31 5.79
N GLY A 122 -3.04 -19.43 7.10
CA GLY A 122 -1.98 -19.47 8.10
C GLY A 122 -1.30 -18.12 8.38
N SER A 123 -1.13 -17.26 7.37
CA SER A 123 -0.62 -15.90 7.56
C SER A 123 -1.22 -14.93 6.55
N ILE A 124 -1.70 -13.78 7.03
CA ILE A 124 -2.21 -12.70 6.19
C ILE A 124 -1.74 -11.34 6.71
N ILE A 125 -1.68 -10.35 5.82
CA ILE A 125 -1.47 -8.96 6.22
C ILE A 125 -2.80 -8.23 6.29
N VAL A 126 -3.01 -7.53 7.40
CA VAL A 126 -4.08 -6.54 7.57
C VAL A 126 -3.46 -5.15 7.51
N THR A 127 -3.88 -4.34 6.52
CA THR A 127 -3.36 -2.97 6.37
C THR A 127 -4.44 -2.00 5.90
N SER A 128 -4.11 -0.72 5.80
CA SER A 128 -5.05 0.27 5.26
C SER A 128 -5.37 -0.02 3.79
N SER A 129 -6.60 0.25 3.36
CA SER A 129 -6.91 0.25 1.91
C SER A 129 -6.14 1.33 1.14
N ARG A 130 -5.86 2.50 1.74
CA ARG A 130 -4.98 3.53 1.15
C ARG A 130 -3.53 3.10 1.24
N TRP A 131 -2.69 3.52 0.28
CA TRP A 131 -1.24 3.27 0.16
C TRP A 131 -0.34 3.74 1.34
N SER A 132 -0.83 3.69 2.56
CA SER A 132 -0.09 3.82 3.80
C SER A 132 0.34 2.45 4.32
N VAL A 133 1.50 2.41 4.95
CA VAL A 133 2.01 1.26 5.71
C VAL A 133 1.74 1.40 7.21
N THR A 134 1.30 2.57 7.68
CA THR A 134 1.03 2.82 9.10
C THR A 134 -0.03 1.86 9.62
N GLY A 135 0.26 1.20 10.74
CA GLY A 135 -0.64 0.22 11.38
C GLY A 135 -0.85 -1.04 10.53
N THR A 136 0.10 -1.41 9.68
CA THR A 136 0.09 -2.75 9.10
C THR A 136 0.34 -3.76 10.22
N VAL A 137 -0.48 -4.81 10.26
CA VAL A 137 -0.40 -5.90 11.23
C VAL A 137 -0.32 -7.20 10.44
N THR A 138 0.55 -8.11 10.88
CA THR A 138 0.57 -9.48 10.38
C THR A 138 -0.30 -10.33 11.30
N VAL A 139 -1.24 -11.06 10.72
CA VAL A 139 -2.13 -11.97 11.44
C VAL A 139 -1.78 -13.40 11.06
N ASN A 140 -1.22 -14.14 12.01
CA ASN A 140 -0.92 -15.56 11.86
C ASN A 140 -2.00 -16.40 12.54
N TYR A 141 -2.15 -17.65 12.12
CA TYR A 141 -2.99 -18.64 12.79
C TYR A 141 -2.16 -19.86 13.15
N GLU A 142 -1.96 -20.07 14.45
CA GLU A 142 -1.10 -21.13 15.00
C GLU A 142 -1.80 -21.78 16.21
N ASP A 143 -1.77 -23.11 16.28
CA ASP A 143 -2.30 -23.91 17.39
C ASP A 143 -3.73 -23.52 17.82
N GLY A 144 -4.59 -23.17 16.86
CA GLY A 144 -5.97 -22.80 17.11
C GLY A 144 -6.21 -21.33 17.48
N ASN A 145 -5.15 -20.52 17.58
CA ASN A 145 -5.21 -19.12 18.00
C ASN A 145 -4.76 -18.17 16.88
N TYR A 146 -5.23 -16.92 16.95
CA TYR A 146 -4.80 -15.85 16.05
C TYR A 146 -3.70 -15.03 16.72
N LEU A 147 -2.66 -14.67 15.98
CA LEU A 147 -1.56 -13.85 16.48
C LEU A 147 -1.50 -12.56 15.67
N PHE A 148 -1.82 -11.43 16.29
CA PHE A 148 -1.70 -10.10 15.69
C PHE A 148 -0.37 -9.49 16.15
N ASP A 149 0.62 -9.43 15.25
CA ASP A 149 2.01 -9.02 15.58
C ASP A 149 2.52 -9.70 16.88
N ASP A 150 2.42 -11.04 16.94
CA ASP A 150 2.84 -11.91 18.05
C ASP A 150 1.99 -11.87 19.33
N VAL A 151 0.93 -11.06 19.37
CA VAL A 151 -0.04 -11.06 20.48
C VAL A 151 -1.13 -12.07 20.20
N VAL A 152 -1.38 -12.98 21.14
CA VAL A 152 -2.34 -14.09 20.99
C VAL A 152 -3.77 -13.62 21.28
N TYR A 153 -4.70 -14.01 20.40
CA TYR A 153 -6.13 -13.76 20.48
C TYR A 153 -6.90 -15.07 20.26
N SER A 154 -7.94 -15.29 21.06
CA SER A 154 -8.99 -16.26 20.74
C SER A 154 -9.78 -15.82 19.50
N ALA A 155 -10.61 -16.69 18.93
CA ALA A 155 -11.42 -16.34 17.76
C ALA A 155 -12.36 -15.15 18.02
N GLU A 156 -12.98 -15.07 19.20
CA GLU A 156 -13.87 -13.97 19.57
C GLU A 156 -13.10 -12.64 19.72
N GLU A 157 -11.94 -12.68 20.39
CA GLU A 157 -11.09 -11.50 20.56
C GLU A 157 -10.49 -11.03 19.23
N ALA A 158 -10.11 -11.96 18.35
CA ALA A 158 -9.61 -11.66 17.01
C ALA A 158 -10.70 -11.00 16.14
N ALA A 159 -11.95 -11.47 16.23
CA ALA A 159 -13.07 -10.84 15.55
C ALA A 159 -13.29 -9.42 16.05
N ALA A 160 -13.28 -9.23 17.38
CA ALA A 160 -13.42 -7.91 18.00
C ALA A 160 -12.29 -6.96 17.58
N GLU A 161 -11.04 -7.41 17.63
CA GLU A 161 -9.87 -6.61 17.23
C GLU A 161 -9.94 -6.22 15.76
N LEU A 162 -10.25 -7.16 14.86
CA LEU A 162 -10.37 -6.87 13.43
C LEU A 162 -11.48 -5.84 13.14
N LEU A 163 -12.61 -5.95 13.84
CA LEU A 163 -13.69 -4.96 13.73
C LEU A 163 -13.28 -3.61 14.30
N GLU A 164 -12.58 -3.56 15.44
CA GLU A 164 -12.05 -2.31 16.02
C GLU A 164 -11.06 -1.61 15.08
N LEU A 165 -10.15 -2.36 14.45
CA LEU A 165 -9.26 -1.83 13.43
C LEU A 165 -10.05 -1.26 12.24
N ALA A 166 -11.12 -1.95 11.81
CA ALA A 166 -11.98 -1.52 10.71
C ALA A 166 -12.83 -0.29 11.05
N ARG A 167 -13.18 -0.07 12.33
CA ARG A 167 -13.86 1.16 12.80
C ARG A 167 -13.00 2.40 12.62
N ARG A 168 -11.69 2.26 12.85
CA ARG A 168 -10.72 3.38 12.81
C ARG A 168 -10.38 3.82 11.38
N ARG A 169 -10.46 2.89 10.42
CA ARG A 169 -10.07 3.13 9.02
C ARG A 169 -10.53 1.99 8.12
N SER A 170 -10.63 2.26 6.82
CA SER A 170 -10.82 1.22 5.81
C SER A 170 -9.58 0.32 5.69
N LEU A 171 -9.79 -0.99 5.83
CA LEU A 171 -8.74 -2.02 5.80
C LEU A 171 -8.83 -2.89 4.54
N VAL A 172 -7.71 -3.55 4.25
CA VAL A 172 -7.63 -4.68 3.34
C VAL A 172 -6.88 -5.84 3.98
N LEU A 173 -7.28 -7.06 3.64
CA LEU A 173 -6.57 -8.30 3.92
C LEU A 173 -5.87 -8.73 2.64
N LEU A 174 -4.55 -8.93 2.68
CA LEU A 174 -3.77 -9.27 1.51
C LEU A 174 -2.65 -10.28 1.79
N GLU A 175 -2.30 -11.03 0.75
CA GLU A 175 -1.04 -11.76 0.66
C GLU A 175 -0.05 -10.89 -0.15
N PRO A 176 1.16 -10.64 0.37
CA PRO A 176 2.14 -9.81 -0.31
C PRO A 176 2.60 -10.51 -1.59
N HIS A 177 2.75 -9.75 -2.67
CA HIS A 177 3.32 -10.29 -3.90
C HIS A 177 4.77 -10.79 -3.64
N PRO A 178 5.24 -11.88 -4.26
CA PRO A 178 6.60 -12.40 -4.00
C PRO A 178 7.71 -11.36 -4.22
N ASP A 179 7.53 -10.50 -5.22
CA ASP A 179 8.47 -9.41 -5.53
C ASP A 179 8.12 -8.09 -4.81
N SER A 180 7.12 -8.11 -3.91
CA SER A 180 6.83 -6.97 -3.03
C SER A 180 7.94 -6.84 -1.98
N HIS A 181 9.03 -6.18 -2.38
CA HIS A 181 9.99 -5.68 -1.42
C HIS A 181 9.32 -4.58 -0.59
N ARG A 182 8.82 -4.94 0.59
CA ARG A 182 8.53 -3.97 1.66
C ARG A 182 9.84 -3.28 1.97
N SER A 183 10.05 -2.12 1.37
CA SER A 183 11.33 -1.43 1.39
C SER A 183 11.74 -1.07 2.82
N GLU A 184 12.65 -1.83 3.42
CA GLU A 184 13.65 -1.27 4.35
C GLU A 184 14.78 -0.54 3.58
N GLY A 185 14.78 -0.61 2.25
CA GLY A 185 15.74 0.08 1.38
C GLY A 185 15.24 0.13 -0.06
N SER A 186 15.78 1.09 -0.81
CA SER A 186 15.52 1.48 -2.21
C SER A 186 14.60 0.55 -3.01
N LEU A 187 13.43 1.07 -3.39
CA LEU A 187 12.55 0.48 -4.39
C LEU A 187 13.22 0.61 -5.77
N ARG A 188 13.63 -0.50 -6.37
CA ARG A 188 14.04 -0.55 -7.79
C ARG A 188 12.80 -0.78 -8.63
N ILE A 189 12.43 0.21 -9.45
CA ILE A 189 11.33 0.09 -10.40
C ILE A 189 11.96 -0.16 -11.77
N ASP A 190 11.83 -1.38 -12.29
CA ASP A 190 12.16 -1.66 -13.68
C ASP A 190 10.93 -1.31 -14.55
N VAL A 191 10.93 -0.11 -15.14
CA VAL A 191 9.86 0.32 -16.07
C VAL A 191 10.13 -0.28 -17.44
N THR A 192 9.35 -1.28 -17.83
CA THR A 192 9.30 -1.73 -19.24
C THR A 192 8.30 -0.88 -20.00
N MET A 193 8.80 0.04 -20.81
CA MET A 193 7.97 0.78 -21.77
C MET A 193 7.52 -0.18 -22.88
N MET A 194 6.26 -0.61 -22.87
CA MET A 194 5.67 -1.27 -24.04
C MET A 194 5.39 -0.21 -25.09
N ASN A 195 6.21 -0.18 -26.14
CA ASN A 195 6.02 0.70 -27.27
C ASN A 195 4.79 0.22 -28.06
N PRO A 196 3.75 1.04 -28.31
CA PRO A 196 2.60 0.62 -29.11
C PRO A 196 2.92 0.40 -30.60
N GLN A 197 4.19 0.56 -31.02
CA GLN A 197 4.66 0.29 -32.38
C GLN A 197 5.94 -0.56 -32.48
N GLY A 198 6.40 -1.20 -31.39
CA GLY A 198 7.60 -2.05 -31.38
C GLY A 198 8.82 -1.40 -30.73
#